data_AF-A0A940AXR8-F1
#
_entry.id   AF-A0A940AXR8-F1
#
_cell.length_a   1.000
_cell.length_b   1.000
_cell.length_c   1.000
_cell.angle_alpha   90.00
_cell.angle_beta   90.00
_cell.angle_gamma   90.00
#
_symmetry.space_group_name_H-M   'P 1'
#
loop_
_entity.id
_entity.type
_entity.pdbx_description
1 polymer ?
#
loop_
_entity_poly.entity_id
_entity_poly.type
_entity_poly.pdbx_seq_one_letter_code
_entity_poly.pdbx_strand_id
1 'polypeptide(L)'
;MKKITFFVVFLFAVLFSTSLFAAEDNLDVQACNYAKKTNDVKAWETYLKKYPKGICSFQAEVEIEKSNSIPCASGCKDPVTGYIWSSPAPNAYNWTEAIAYCENLTEGGKSDWMLPSMNILNTITAKGKSKFGDTSLFWSSSSNTPDGAWGIGFRMGSMFGNGRSSKHEVRCVRWDKK
;
A
#
# COMPACT_ATOMS: atom_id res chain seq x y z
N MET A 1 36.94 57.66 49.21
CA MET A 1 36.47 57.93 47.83
C MET A 1 36.74 56.69 46.97
N LYS A 2 35.92 56.50 45.93
CA LYS A 2 35.46 55.22 45.34
C LYS A 2 36.55 54.28 44.79
N LYS A 3 36.27 52.99 44.94
CA LYS A 3 36.95 51.80 44.41
C LYS A 3 36.16 51.27 43.19
N ILE A 4 36.90 50.69 42.21
CA ILE A 4 36.48 49.62 41.24
C ILE A 4 35.53 50.15 40.12
N THR A 5 35.69 49.87 38.82
CA THR A 5 35.81 48.55 38.18
C THR A 5 36.42 48.65 36.77
N PHE A 6 37.49 47.90 36.54
CA PHE A 6 37.91 47.34 35.25
C PHE A 6 36.81 46.39 34.74
N PHE A 7 36.55 46.33 33.43
CA PHE A 7 35.99 45.20 32.63
C PHE A 7 35.15 45.75 31.48
N VAL A 8 35.82 46.26 30.45
CA VAL A 8 35.24 46.45 29.11
C VAL A 8 35.95 45.48 28.18
N VAL A 9 35.73 44.19 28.39
CA VAL A 9 36.04 43.12 27.42
C VAL A 9 34.98 42.04 27.66
N PHE A 10 34.42 41.48 26.58
CA PHE A 10 33.35 40.47 26.53
C PHE A 10 31.90 40.98 26.54
N LEU A 11 31.47 41.65 25.45
CA LEU A 11 30.04 41.61 25.09
C LEU A 11 29.78 41.79 23.58
N PHE A 12 30.54 41.12 22.71
CA PHE A 12 30.31 41.20 21.25
C PHE A 12 30.37 39.86 20.49
N ALA A 13 30.25 38.71 21.17
CA ALA A 13 30.39 37.41 20.52
C ALA A 13 29.21 36.43 20.76
N VAL A 14 27.98 36.91 21.01
CA VAL A 14 26.82 36.00 21.19
C VAL A 14 25.59 36.35 20.34
N LEU A 15 25.55 37.52 19.69
CA LEU A 15 24.33 37.96 18.98
C LEU A 15 24.21 37.50 17.51
N PHE A 16 25.17 36.76 16.97
CA PHE A 16 25.05 36.18 15.62
C PHE A 16 24.64 34.70 15.58
N SER A 17 24.55 34.03 16.72
CA SER A 17 24.22 32.60 16.77
C SER A 17 22.72 32.30 16.90
N THR A 18 21.92 33.23 17.43
CA THR A 18 20.48 32.98 17.68
C THR A 18 19.60 33.20 16.45
N SER A 19 20.07 33.95 15.45
CA SER A 19 19.30 34.26 14.23
C SER A 19 19.31 33.13 13.19
N LEU A 20 20.30 32.23 13.25
CA LEU A 20 20.43 31.15 12.27
C LEU A 20 19.49 29.97 12.58
N PHE A 21 19.26 29.67 13.87
CA PHE A 21 18.39 28.56 14.29
C PHE A 21 16.89 28.81 14.01
N ALA A 22 16.42 30.06 14.11
CA ALA A 22 15.00 30.38 13.88
C ALA A 22 14.57 30.32 12.40
N ALA A 23 15.53 30.34 11.47
CA ALA A 23 15.24 30.30 10.02
C ALA A 23 15.11 28.86 9.48
N GLU A 24 15.80 27.88 10.08
CA GLU A 24 15.74 26.47 9.67
C GLU A 24 14.43 25.79 10.08
N ASP A 25 13.89 26.13 11.27
CA ASP A 25 12.61 25.60 11.75
C ASP A 25 11.41 26.01 10.87
N ASN A 26 11.54 27.10 10.09
CA ASN A 26 10.49 27.56 9.18
C ASN A 26 10.47 26.76 7.86
N LEU A 27 11.62 26.28 7.38
CA LEU A 27 11.71 25.59 6.09
C LEU A 27 11.11 24.17 6.15
N ASP A 28 11.29 23.45 7.25
CA ASP A 28 10.66 22.15 7.48
C ASP A 28 9.12 22.29 7.52
N VAL A 29 8.62 23.26 8.30
CA VAL A 29 7.18 23.56 8.40
C VAL A 29 6.60 23.97 7.03
N GLN A 30 7.30 24.81 6.27
CA GLN A 30 6.88 25.20 4.92
C GLN A 30 6.85 24.00 3.96
N ALA A 31 7.87 23.15 3.98
CA ALA A 31 7.93 21.95 3.15
C ALA A 31 6.81 20.96 3.49
N CYS A 32 6.51 20.78 4.78
CA CYS A 32 5.37 19.97 5.21
C CYS A 32 4.03 20.56 4.75
N ASN A 33 3.82 21.87 4.91
CA ASN A 33 2.60 22.54 4.47
C ASN A 33 2.41 22.44 2.95
N TYR A 34 3.50 22.54 2.19
CA TYR A 34 3.49 22.29 0.76
C TYR A 34 3.05 20.86 0.43
N ALA A 35 3.66 19.84 1.04
CA ALA A 35 3.31 18.45 0.81
C ALA A 35 1.85 18.12 1.18
N LYS A 36 1.34 18.71 2.27
CA LYS A 36 -0.08 18.63 2.65
C LYS A 36 -1.01 19.23 1.60
N LYS A 37 -0.61 20.33 0.95
CA LYS A 37 -1.44 21.05 -0.02
C LYS A 37 -1.47 20.37 -1.39
N THR A 38 -0.37 19.76 -1.83
CA THR A 38 -0.25 19.19 -3.18
C THR A 38 -1.00 17.87 -3.35
N ASN A 39 -1.26 17.14 -2.26
CA ASN A 39 -1.87 15.80 -2.31
C ASN A 39 -1.14 14.84 -3.27
N ASP A 40 0.18 15.00 -3.39
CA ASP A 40 1.08 14.24 -4.26
C ASP A 40 2.09 13.49 -3.40
N VAL A 41 2.14 12.17 -3.57
CA VAL A 41 3.05 11.26 -2.87
C VAL A 41 4.51 11.64 -3.09
N LYS A 42 4.85 12.11 -4.28
CA LYS A 42 6.22 12.51 -4.62
C LYS A 42 6.69 13.72 -3.81
N ALA A 43 5.76 14.57 -3.37
CA ALA A 43 6.07 15.66 -2.46
C ALA A 43 6.45 15.13 -1.08
N TRP A 44 5.78 14.08 -0.59
CA TRP A 44 6.13 13.41 0.67
C TRP A 44 7.46 12.64 0.59
N GLU A 45 7.75 11.96 -0.52
CA GLU A 45 9.05 11.31 -0.75
C GLU A 45 10.21 12.32 -0.74
N THR A 46 10.00 13.46 -1.43
CA THR A 46 10.98 14.55 -1.47
C THR A 46 11.18 15.17 -0.09
N TYR A 47 10.09 15.32 0.68
CA TYR A 47 10.13 15.80 2.06
C TYR A 47 10.96 14.88 2.95
N LEU A 48 10.69 13.57 3.00
CA LEU A 48 11.44 12.62 3.83
C LEU A 48 12.91 12.52 3.45
N LYS A 49 13.24 12.64 2.16
CA LYS A 49 14.62 12.68 1.69
C LYS A 49 15.40 13.86 2.28
N LYS A 50 14.74 15.00 2.44
CA LYS A 50 15.36 16.24 2.94
C LYS A 50 15.28 16.37 4.46
N TYR A 51 14.19 15.89 5.08
CA TYR A 51 13.88 16.03 6.50
C TYR A 51 13.44 14.68 7.11
N PRO A 52 14.36 13.71 7.27
CA PRO A 52 14.02 12.36 7.76
C PRO A 52 13.50 12.34 9.22
N LYS A 53 13.79 13.38 10.00
CA LYS A 53 13.27 13.58 11.37
C LYS A 53 12.48 14.88 11.50
N GLY A 54 11.97 15.40 10.38
CA GLY A 54 11.19 16.64 10.36
C GLY A 54 9.84 16.48 11.04
N ILE A 55 9.16 17.60 11.28
CA ILE A 55 7.89 17.68 12.00
C ILE A 55 6.78 16.80 11.42
N CYS A 56 6.84 16.50 10.11
CA CYS A 56 5.88 15.67 9.40
C CYS A 56 6.49 14.36 8.91
N SER A 57 7.64 13.90 9.44
CA SER A 57 8.26 12.66 8.96
C SER A 57 7.34 11.46 9.14
N PHE A 58 6.74 11.30 10.33
CA PHE A 58 5.77 10.24 10.59
C PHE A 58 4.53 10.35 9.68
N GLN A 59 4.01 11.56 9.47
CA GLN A 59 2.89 11.76 8.55
C GLN A 59 3.27 11.39 7.12
N ALA A 60 4.46 11.78 6.67
CA ALA A 60 4.96 11.50 5.34
C ALA A 60 5.15 9.99 5.11
N GLU A 61 5.70 9.28 6.11
CA GLU A 61 5.80 7.82 6.10
C GLU A 61 4.42 7.19 5.93
N VAL A 62 3.44 7.63 6.72
CA VAL A 62 2.06 7.14 6.63
C VAL A 62 1.40 7.48 5.29
N GLU A 63 1.58 8.67 4.71
CA GLU A 63 0.99 9.02 3.41
C GLU A 63 1.65 8.27 2.24
N ILE A 64 2.96 8.04 2.30
CA ILE A 64 3.67 7.20 1.33
C ILE A 64 3.20 5.75 1.46
N GLU A 65 3.10 5.23 2.69
CA GLU A 65 2.53 3.90 2.95
C GLU A 65 1.09 3.80 2.45
N LYS A 66 0.26 4.82 2.70
CA LYS A 66 -1.12 4.88 2.19
C LYS A 66 -1.18 4.82 0.67
N SER A 67 -0.26 5.51 -0.02
CA SER A 67 -0.19 5.45 -1.48
C SER A 67 0.30 4.10 -2.01
N ASN A 68 1.18 3.44 -1.25
CA ASN A 68 1.66 2.10 -1.54
C ASN A 68 0.60 1.04 -1.19
N SER A 69 -0.27 1.33 -0.23
CA SER A 69 -1.48 0.57 0.07
C SER A 69 -2.62 1.08 -0.81
N ILE A 70 -2.52 0.82 -2.12
CA ILE A 70 -3.57 1.13 -3.08
C ILE A 70 -4.91 0.61 -2.53
N PRO A 71 -5.92 1.47 -2.26
CA PRO A 71 -7.24 1.01 -1.90
C PRO A 71 -7.77 0.12 -3.02
N CYS A 72 -8.42 -1.01 -2.68
CA CYS A 72 -8.71 -2.09 -3.64
C CYS A 72 -9.63 -1.72 -4.82
N ALA A 73 -10.03 -0.45 -4.98
CA ALA A 73 -10.73 0.09 -6.14
C ALA A 73 -9.84 0.26 -7.40
N SER A 74 -8.51 0.12 -7.29
CA SER A 74 -7.59 0.22 -8.45
C SER A 74 -6.47 -0.83 -8.45
N GLY A 75 -6.64 -1.92 -7.69
CA GLY A 75 -5.66 -2.98 -7.55
C GLY A 75 -4.80 -2.89 -6.29
N CYS A 76 -5.02 -3.76 -5.32
CA CYS A 76 -4.26 -3.85 -4.07
C CYS A 76 -2.91 -4.56 -4.29
N LYS A 77 -1.78 -3.82 -4.29
CA LYS A 77 -0.43 -4.41 -4.39
C LYS A 77 -0.05 -5.08 -3.07
N ASP A 78 0.19 -6.39 -3.09
CA ASP A 78 0.70 -7.15 -1.95
C ASP A 78 2.19 -6.84 -1.77
N PRO A 79 2.62 -6.16 -0.68
CA PRO A 79 4.01 -5.75 -0.50
C PRO A 79 4.97 -6.93 -0.35
N VAL A 80 4.46 -8.11 0.01
CA VAL A 80 5.28 -9.31 0.21
C VAL A 80 5.60 -9.98 -1.12
N THR A 81 4.62 -10.09 -2.01
CA THR A 81 4.75 -10.85 -3.27
C THR A 81 4.96 -9.94 -4.49
N GLY A 82 4.58 -8.66 -4.39
CA GLY A 82 4.55 -7.73 -5.50
C GLY A 82 3.35 -7.92 -6.45
N TYR A 83 2.51 -8.93 -6.22
CA TYR A 83 1.28 -9.13 -6.99
C TYR A 83 0.27 -8.03 -6.72
N ILE A 84 -0.49 -7.65 -7.73
CA ILE A 84 -1.57 -6.68 -7.59
C ILE A 84 -2.90 -7.42 -7.74
N TRP A 85 -3.83 -7.15 -6.83
CA TRP A 85 -5.08 -7.89 -6.69
C TRP A 85 -6.29 -7.00 -6.97
N SER A 86 -7.22 -7.44 -7.80
CA SER A 86 -8.45 -6.69 -8.11
C SER A 86 -9.36 -6.60 -6.89
N SER A 87 -10.40 -5.78 -6.95
CA SER A 87 -11.57 -5.97 -6.08
C SER A 87 -12.17 -7.39 -6.24
N PRO A 88 -12.90 -7.91 -5.23
CA PRO A 88 -13.73 -9.09 -5.42
C PRO A 88 -14.70 -8.85 -6.57
N ALA A 89 -14.95 -9.89 -7.37
CA ALA A 89 -15.95 -9.81 -8.41
C ALA A 89 -17.34 -9.57 -7.82
N PRO A 90 -18.24 -8.88 -8.55
CA PRO A 90 -19.55 -8.50 -8.01
C PRO A 90 -20.51 -9.70 -7.83
N ASN A 91 -20.21 -10.84 -8.45
CA ASN A 91 -21.02 -12.05 -8.41
C ASN A 91 -20.14 -13.29 -8.25
N ALA A 92 -20.78 -14.40 -7.86
CA ALA A 92 -20.16 -15.71 -7.94
C ALA A 92 -20.30 -16.31 -9.35
N TYR A 93 -19.23 -16.95 -9.82
CA TYR A 93 -19.11 -17.47 -11.19
C TYR A 93 -18.82 -18.97 -11.18
N ASN A 94 -19.23 -19.67 -12.23
CA ASN A 94 -18.68 -20.99 -12.49
C ASN A 94 -17.21 -20.91 -12.92
N TRP A 95 -16.50 -22.02 -12.96
CA TRP A 95 -15.04 -21.98 -13.15
C TRP A 95 -14.62 -21.36 -14.49
N THR A 96 -15.33 -21.67 -15.58
CA THR A 96 -15.06 -21.10 -16.90
C THR A 96 -15.41 -19.62 -16.96
N GLU A 97 -16.54 -19.23 -16.36
CA GLU A 97 -16.96 -17.83 -16.24
C GLU A 97 -15.97 -17.03 -15.38
N ALA A 98 -15.39 -17.63 -14.34
CA ALA A 98 -14.40 -16.98 -13.47
C ALA A 98 -13.11 -16.65 -14.22
N ILE A 99 -12.64 -17.56 -15.09
CA ILE A 99 -11.49 -17.32 -15.97
C ILE A 99 -11.83 -16.16 -16.92
N ALA A 100 -12.96 -16.27 -17.62
CA ALA A 100 -13.39 -15.25 -18.58
C ALA A 100 -13.63 -13.89 -17.93
N TYR A 101 -14.14 -13.84 -16.69
CA TYR A 101 -14.32 -12.61 -15.94
C TYR A 101 -12.98 -11.90 -15.75
N CYS A 102 -11.95 -12.62 -15.27
CA CYS A 102 -10.65 -12.01 -15.05
C CYS A 102 -9.97 -11.58 -16.35
N GLU A 103 -10.07 -12.37 -17.43
CA GLU A 103 -9.47 -12.01 -18.73
C GLU A 103 -10.11 -10.77 -19.37
N ASN A 104 -11.39 -10.50 -19.06
CA ASN A 104 -12.12 -9.34 -19.59
C ASN A 104 -12.20 -8.17 -18.60
N LEU A 105 -11.66 -8.32 -17.38
CA LEU A 105 -11.72 -7.28 -16.35
C LEU A 105 -10.91 -6.07 -16.80
N THR A 106 -11.50 -4.88 -16.72
CA THR A 106 -10.76 -3.61 -16.80
C THR A 106 -10.97 -2.82 -15.51
N GLU A 107 -9.94 -2.79 -14.67
CA GLU A 107 -9.94 -2.13 -13.37
C GLU A 107 -8.68 -1.28 -13.22
N GLY A 108 -8.79 -0.06 -12.69
CA GLY A 108 -7.64 0.85 -12.53
C GLY A 108 -6.94 1.23 -13.84
N GLY A 109 -7.65 1.20 -14.98
CA GLY A 109 -7.07 1.47 -16.31
C GLY A 109 -6.20 0.32 -16.86
N LYS A 110 -6.37 -0.89 -16.32
CA LYS A 110 -5.59 -2.08 -16.68
C LYS A 110 -6.49 -3.24 -17.08
N SER A 111 -6.06 -4.03 -18.06
CA SER A 111 -6.81 -5.16 -18.65
C SER A 111 -6.05 -6.49 -18.68
N ASP A 112 -4.85 -6.54 -18.14
CA ASP A 112 -3.96 -7.71 -18.03
C ASP A 112 -4.22 -8.53 -16.75
N TRP A 113 -5.49 -8.68 -16.39
CA TRP A 113 -5.93 -9.43 -15.21
C TRP A 113 -6.09 -10.92 -15.53
N MET A 114 -5.88 -11.78 -14.54
CA MET A 114 -6.11 -13.21 -14.68
C MET A 114 -6.59 -13.87 -13.40
N LEU A 115 -7.22 -15.04 -13.54
CA LEU A 115 -7.60 -15.87 -12.42
C LEU A 115 -6.34 -16.49 -11.78
N PRO A 116 -6.05 -16.22 -10.50
CA PRO A 116 -4.85 -16.72 -9.84
C PRO A 116 -4.84 -18.24 -9.80
N SER A 117 -3.66 -18.83 -9.99
CA SER A 117 -3.44 -20.24 -9.69
C SER A 117 -3.51 -20.48 -8.19
N MET A 118 -3.74 -21.73 -7.77
CA MET A 118 -3.93 -22.09 -6.37
C MET A 118 -2.76 -21.64 -5.47
N ASN A 119 -1.52 -21.79 -5.95
CA ASN A 119 -0.33 -21.34 -5.22
C ASN A 119 -0.26 -19.81 -5.05
N ILE A 120 -0.72 -19.03 -6.03
CA ILE A 120 -0.78 -17.56 -5.94
C ILE A 120 -1.91 -17.15 -5.00
N LEU A 121 -3.09 -17.75 -5.14
CA LEU A 121 -4.22 -17.45 -4.27
C LEU A 121 -3.91 -17.78 -2.79
N ASN A 122 -3.09 -18.80 -2.54
CA ASN A 122 -2.70 -19.15 -1.18
C ASN A 122 -1.76 -18.12 -0.53
N THR A 123 -1.07 -17.26 -1.28
CA THR A 123 -0.14 -16.26 -0.70
C THR A 123 -0.86 -15.15 0.04
N ILE A 124 -2.16 -14.98 -0.21
CA ILE A 124 -3.01 -14.00 0.46
C ILE A 124 -3.84 -14.60 1.59
N THR A 125 -3.67 -15.89 1.90
CA THR A 125 -4.33 -16.53 3.05
C THR A 125 -3.79 -15.95 4.35
N ALA A 126 -4.68 -15.51 5.24
CA ALA A 126 -4.41 -15.08 6.60
C ALA A 126 -5.33 -15.81 7.58
N LYS A 127 -5.09 -15.70 8.90
CA LYS A 127 -5.83 -16.44 9.94
C LYS A 127 -7.34 -16.16 9.86
N GLY A 128 -8.09 -17.07 9.24
CA GLY A 128 -9.55 -17.02 9.08
C GLY A 128 -10.08 -16.06 8.02
N LYS A 129 -9.21 -15.48 7.16
CA LYS A 129 -9.59 -14.53 6.10
C LYS A 129 -8.46 -14.35 5.09
N SER A 130 -8.67 -13.64 3.98
CA SER A 130 -7.58 -13.18 3.13
C SER A 130 -6.90 -11.93 3.72
N LYS A 131 -5.74 -11.53 3.18
CA LYS A 131 -5.10 -10.24 3.44
C LYS A 131 -6.03 -9.05 3.15
N PHE A 132 -7.06 -9.24 2.33
CA PHE A 132 -8.05 -8.23 1.95
C PHE A 132 -9.38 -8.34 2.70
N GLY A 133 -9.49 -9.26 3.68
CA GLY A 133 -10.70 -9.45 4.47
C GLY A 133 -11.72 -10.44 3.89
N ASP A 134 -11.38 -11.12 2.80
CA ASP A 134 -12.27 -12.13 2.20
C ASP A 134 -12.41 -13.34 3.13
N THR A 135 -13.61 -13.88 3.26
CA THR A 135 -13.86 -15.07 4.12
C THR A 135 -14.45 -16.24 3.35
N SER A 136 -15.03 -15.99 2.18
CA SER A 136 -15.68 -16.99 1.33
C SER A 136 -14.68 -17.94 0.64
N LEU A 137 -15.24 -18.86 -0.15
CA LEU A 137 -14.50 -19.72 -1.07
C LEU A 137 -14.26 -18.98 -2.39
N PHE A 138 -13.00 -18.91 -2.81
CA PHE A 138 -12.58 -18.28 -4.06
C PHE A 138 -12.05 -19.31 -5.05
N TRP A 139 -12.41 -19.15 -6.33
CA TRP A 139 -11.87 -19.98 -7.40
C TRP A 139 -10.38 -19.71 -7.63
N SER A 140 -9.66 -20.78 -7.99
CA SER A 140 -8.33 -20.69 -8.61
C SER A 140 -8.39 -21.21 -10.05
N SER A 141 -7.41 -20.85 -10.87
CA SER A 141 -7.24 -21.39 -12.24
C SER A 141 -6.65 -22.80 -12.26
N SER A 142 -6.36 -23.40 -11.10
CA SER A 142 -5.81 -24.75 -11.03
C SER A 142 -6.91 -25.81 -11.17
N SER A 143 -6.80 -26.65 -12.20
CA SER A 143 -7.66 -27.84 -12.35
C SER A 143 -7.37 -28.87 -11.25
N ASN A 144 -8.41 -29.61 -10.85
CA ASN A 144 -8.31 -30.73 -9.90
C ASN A 144 -8.55 -32.06 -10.61
N THR A 145 -9.73 -32.19 -11.22
CA THR A 145 -10.14 -33.34 -12.04
C THR A 145 -10.60 -32.83 -13.41
N PRO A 146 -10.93 -33.70 -14.38
CA PRO A 146 -11.51 -33.25 -15.66
C PRO A 146 -12.74 -32.34 -15.48
N ASP A 147 -13.57 -32.64 -14.48
CA ASP A 147 -14.80 -31.89 -14.18
C ASP A 147 -14.68 -30.99 -12.95
N GLY A 148 -13.48 -30.88 -12.36
CA GLY A 148 -13.25 -30.20 -11.09
C GLY A 148 -12.10 -29.20 -11.12
N ALA A 149 -12.19 -28.20 -10.27
CA ALA A 149 -11.15 -27.20 -10.07
C ALA A 149 -10.94 -26.92 -8.57
N TRP A 150 -9.78 -26.35 -8.25
CA TRP A 150 -9.42 -25.97 -6.88
C TRP A 150 -9.95 -24.59 -6.53
N GLY A 151 -10.46 -24.45 -5.31
CA GLY A 151 -10.73 -23.17 -4.67
C GLY A 151 -10.17 -23.11 -3.26
N ILE A 152 -9.98 -21.90 -2.73
CA ILE A 152 -9.49 -21.67 -1.36
C ILE A 152 -10.59 -21.02 -0.53
N GLY A 153 -10.98 -21.68 0.56
CA GLY A 153 -11.92 -21.17 1.54
C GLY A 153 -11.18 -20.44 2.65
N PHE A 154 -11.20 -19.11 2.63
CA PHE A 154 -10.39 -18.29 3.54
C PHE A 154 -10.80 -18.42 5.02
N ARG A 155 -12.10 -18.56 5.31
CA ARG A 155 -12.60 -18.76 6.69
C ARG A 155 -12.00 -19.99 7.37
N MET A 156 -11.73 -21.05 6.61
CA MET A 156 -11.18 -22.31 7.11
C MET A 156 -9.69 -22.49 6.78
N GLY A 157 -9.09 -21.60 5.97
CA GLY A 157 -7.74 -21.76 5.45
C GLY A 157 -7.53 -23.08 4.69
N SER A 158 -8.58 -23.60 4.06
CA SER A 158 -8.59 -24.95 3.46
C SER A 158 -8.80 -24.89 1.95
N MET A 159 -8.17 -25.84 1.23
CA MET A 159 -8.32 -26.01 -0.21
C MET A 159 -9.44 -27.02 -0.49
N PHE A 160 -10.30 -26.72 -1.46
CA PHE A 160 -11.46 -27.55 -1.81
C PHE A 160 -11.46 -27.88 -3.30
N GLY A 161 -11.66 -29.16 -3.60
CA GLY A 161 -11.99 -29.62 -4.95
C GLY A 161 -13.48 -29.48 -5.19
N ASN A 162 -13.87 -28.68 -6.20
CA ASN A 162 -15.27 -28.43 -6.50
C ASN A 162 -15.54 -28.71 -7.98
N GLY A 163 -16.77 -29.12 -8.30
CA GLY A 163 -17.23 -29.25 -9.68
C GLY A 163 -17.19 -27.91 -10.42
N ARG A 164 -16.80 -27.90 -11.69
CA ARG A 164 -16.62 -26.68 -12.50
C ARG A 164 -17.92 -25.89 -12.71
N SER A 165 -19.08 -26.51 -12.51
CA SER A 165 -20.40 -25.87 -12.57
C SER A 165 -20.79 -25.13 -11.28
N SER A 166 -20.10 -25.38 -10.16
CA SER A 166 -20.35 -24.68 -8.89
C SER A 166 -20.01 -23.20 -9.02
N LYS A 167 -20.75 -22.34 -8.30
CA LYS A 167 -20.50 -20.88 -8.30
C LYS A 167 -19.73 -20.47 -7.05
N HIS A 168 -18.57 -19.86 -7.23
CA HIS A 168 -17.74 -19.34 -6.15
C HIS A 168 -17.24 -17.92 -6.46
N GLU A 169 -16.73 -17.26 -5.43
CA GLU A 169 -16.21 -15.90 -5.53
C GLU A 169 -14.93 -15.86 -6.36
N VAL A 170 -14.62 -14.69 -6.92
CA VAL A 170 -13.47 -14.49 -7.80
C VAL A 170 -12.72 -13.23 -7.39
N ARG A 171 -11.40 -13.33 -7.37
CA ARG A 171 -10.49 -12.18 -7.26
C ARG A 171 -9.38 -12.39 -8.26
N CYS A 172 -9.16 -11.40 -9.10
CA CYS A 172 -8.17 -11.47 -10.16
C CYS A 172 -6.82 -10.96 -9.66
N VAL A 173 -5.77 -11.44 -10.29
CA VAL A 173 -4.39 -11.06 -10.01
C VAL A 173 -3.71 -10.56 -11.28
N ARG A 174 -2.74 -9.66 -11.12
CA ARG A 174 -1.79 -9.23 -12.15
C ARG A 174 -0.40 -9.12 -11.52
N TRP A 175 0.64 -9.00 -12.34
CA TRP A 175 1.97 -8.63 -11.89
C TRP A 175 2.54 -7.54 -12.78
N ASP A 176 3.35 -6.66 -12.21
CA ASP A 176 4.14 -5.74 -13.02
C ASP A 176 5.30 -6.54 -13.63
N LYS A 177 5.32 -6.66 -14.96
CA LYS A 177 6.54 -7.09 -15.67
C LYS A 177 7.57 -5.97 -15.48
N LYS A 178 8.56 -6.20 -14.62
CA LYS A 178 9.74 -5.35 -14.51
C LYS A 178 10.54 -5.37 -15.80
#